data_AF-A0A8A1L609-F1
#
_entry.id   AF-A0A8A1L609-F1
#
_cell.length_a   1.000
_cell.length_b   1.000
_cell.length_c   1.000
_cell.angle_alpha   90.00
_cell.angle_beta   90.00
_cell.angle_gamma   90.00
#
_symmetry.space_group_name_H-M   'P 1'
#
loop_
_entity.id
_entity.type
_entity.pdbx_description
1 polymer ?
#
loop_
_entity_poly.entity_id
_entity_poly.type
_entity_poly.pdbx_seq_one_letter_code
_entity_poly.pdbx_strand_id
1 'polypeptide(L)' 'MGVPFEALLPYGIIMVMFGVTGVGLSTVKYYSNGRKNPRRAIDMWDKQSTYSHNGGGISKTDIL' A
#
# COMPACT_ATOMS: atom_id res chain seq x y z
N MET A 1 40.36 -10.94 11.27
CA MET A 1 39.73 -9.74 11.87
C MET A 1 38.23 -9.88 11.70
N GLY A 2 37.45 -9.91 12.78
CA GLY A 2 35.99 -10.07 12.71
C GLY A 2 35.32 -8.89 12.01
N VAL A 3 34.17 -9.13 11.39
CA VAL A 3 33.42 -8.11 10.65
C VAL A 3 33.19 -6.86 11.53
N PRO A 4 33.47 -5.64 11.03
CA PRO A 4 33.25 -4.42 11.79
C PRO A 4 31.76 -4.10 11.88
N PHE A 5 31.11 -4.61 12.93
CA PHE A 5 29.67 -4.44 13.20
C PHE A 5 29.24 -2.97 13.28
N GLU A 6 30.15 -2.08 13.68
CA GLU A 6 29.96 -0.63 13.73
C GLU A 6 29.61 -0.06 12.36
N ALA A 7 30.15 -0.63 11.27
CA ALA A 7 29.81 -0.25 9.91
C ALA A 7 28.42 -0.76 9.46
N LEU A 8 27.86 -1.76 10.15
CA LEU A 8 26.55 -2.36 9.84
C LEU A 8 25.40 -1.69 10.62
N LEU A 9 25.68 -1.08 11.76
CA LEU A 9 24.69 -0.35 12.56
C LEU A 9 23.92 0.71 11.76
N PRO A 10 24.55 1.61 10.97
CA PRO A 10 23.80 2.60 10.20
C PRO A 10 22.86 1.95 9.17
N TYR A 11 23.31 0.89 8.50
CA TYR A 11 22.48 0.16 7.54
C TYR A 11 21.34 -0.61 8.22
N GLY A 12 21.58 -1.16 9.42
CA GLY A 12 20.55 -1.82 10.22
C GLY A 12 19.43 -0.87 10.61
N ILE A 13 19.77 0.35 11.07
CA ILE A 13 18.78 1.37 11.42
C ILE A 13 17.94 1.76 10.20
N ILE A 14 18.59 1.97 9.05
CA ILE A 14 17.90 2.30 7.80
C ILE A 14 16.92 1.17 7.42
N MET A 15 17.37 -0.08 7.42
CA MET A 15 16.53 -1.23 7.12
C MET A 15 15.33 -1.35 8.06
N VAL A 16 15.53 -1.11 9.35
CA VAL A 16 14.46 -1.14 10.36
C VAL A 16 13.45 -0.02 10.11
N MET A 17 13.90 1.21 9.88
CA MET A 17 13.02 2.36 9.61
C MET A 17 12.18 2.14 8.35
N PHE A 18 12.81 1.66 7.27
CA PHE A 18 12.10 1.30 6.03
C PHE A 18 11.13 0.13 6.25
N GLY A 19 11.52 -0.89 7.02
CA GLY A 19 10.66 -2.02 7.38
C GLY A 19 9.43 -1.59 8.17
N VAL A 20 9.61 -0.79 9.23
CA VAL A 20 8.52 -0.26 10.06
C VAL A 20 7.58 0.60 9.22
N THR A 21 8.12 1.45 8.34
CA THR A 21 7.30 2.30 7.48
C THR A 21 6.50 1.49 6.47
N GLY A 22 7.12 0.51 5.81
CA GLY A 22 6.46 -0.36 4.84
C GLY A 22 5.33 -1.18 5.46
N VAL A 23 5.59 -1.81 6.61
CA VAL A 23 4.59 -2.57 7.37
C VAL A 23 3.50 -1.66 7.92
N GLY A 24 3.86 -0.49 8.46
CA GLY A 24 2.91 0.49 8.99
C GLY A 24 1.89 0.92 7.94
N LEU A 25 2.35 1.35 6.77
CA LEU A 25 1.47 1.77 5.67
C LEU A 25 0.62 0.61 5.13
N SER A 26 1.18 -0.59 5.04
CA SER A 26 0.45 -1.78 4.61
C SER A 26 -0.69 -2.12 5.57
N THR A 27 -0.39 -2.06 6.87
CA THR A 27 -1.32 -2.38 7.95
C THR A 27 -2.48 -1.39 7.99
N VAL A 28 -2.19 -0.08 7.90
CA VAL A 28 -3.24 0.95 7.86
C VAL A 28 -4.18 0.74 6.67
N LYS A 29 -3.64 0.46 5.47
CA LYS A 29 -4.45 0.18 4.27
C LYS A 29 -5.28 -1.10 4.39
N TYR A 30 -4.75 -2.10 5.06
CA TYR A 30 -5.48 -3.35 5.32
C TYR A 30 -6.69 -3.10 6.23
N TYR A 31 -6.51 -2.33 7.30
CA TYR A 31 -7.62 -1.98 8.21
C TYR A 31 -8.64 -1.04 7.56
N SER A 32 -8.22 -0.04 6.78
CA SER A 32 -9.15 0.86 6.08
C SER A 32 -10.03 0.12 5.06
N ASN A 33 -9.53 -0.98 4.51
CA ASN A 33 -10.26 -1.78 3.52
C ASN A 33 -11.11 -2.89 4.15
N GLY A 34 -11.45 -2.75 5.43
CA GLY A 34 -12.27 -3.75 6.15
C GLY A 34 -11.54 -5.09 6.33
N ARG A 35 -10.22 -5.05 6.56
CA ARG A 35 -9.34 -6.23 6.70
C ARG A 35 -9.26 -7.07 5.42
N LYS A 36 -9.37 -6.41 4.26
CA LYS A 36 -9.16 -7.02 2.95
C LYS A 36 -7.91 -6.45 2.31
N ASN A 37 -7.21 -7.28 1.54
CA ASN A 37 -6.03 -6.83 0.82
C ASN A 37 -6.40 -5.70 -0.15
N PRO A 38 -5.63 -4.60 -0.18
CA PRO A 38 -5.90 -3.50 -1.10
C PRO A 38 -5.75 -3.95 -2.55
N ARG A 39 -6.76 -3.63 -3.37
CA ARG A 39 -6.69 -3.85 -4.82
C ARG A 39 -5.64 -2.92 -5.43
N ARG A 40 -4.88 -3.45 -6.37
CA ARG A 40 -3.83 -2.75 -7.14
C ARG A 40 -4.17 -2.87 -8.62
N ALA A 41 -3.74 -1.89 -9.42
CA ALA A 41 -4.01 -1.86 -10.86
C ALA A 41 -5.53 -1.95 -11.20
N ILE A 42 -6.35 -1.15 -10.51
CA ILE A 42 -7.80 -1.08 -10.74
C ILE A 42 -8.04 -0.52 -12.14
N ASP A 43 -8.62 -1.32 -13.00
CA ASP A 43 -8.94 -0.95 -14.37
C ASP A 43 -10.28 -0.21 -14.46
N MET A 44 -10.62 0.23 -15.67
CA MET A 44 -11.86 0.98 -15.93
C MET A 44 -13.09 0.17 -15.52
N TRP A 45 -13.05 -1.14 -15.76
CA TRP A 45 -14.14 -2.06 -15.47
C TRP A 45 -14.34 -2.24 -13.96
N ASP A 46 -13.26 -2.38 -13.19
CA ASP A 46 -13.30 -2.47 -11.72
C ASP A 46 -13.83 -1.18 -11.09
N LYS A 47 -13.48 -0.01 -11.65
CA LYS A 47 -14.07 1.27 -11.21
C LYS A 47 -15.58 1.29 -11.43
N GLN A 48 -16.04 0.97 -12.64
CA GLN A 48 -17.46 0.90 -12.98
C GLN A 48 -18.22 -0.08 -12.07
N SER A 49 -17.69 -1.28 -11.85
CA SER A 49 -18.34 -2.28 -10.99
C SER A 49 -18.45 -1.79 -9.53
N THR A 50 -17.44 -1.05 -9.06
CA THR A 50 -17.46 -0.42 -7.73
C THR A 50 -18.48 0.73 -7.65
N TYR A 51 -18.57 1.59 -8.67
CA TYR A 51 -19.54 2.69 -8.70
C TYR A 51 -20.99 2.21 -8.80
N SER A 52 -21.25 1.24 -9.68
CA SER A 52 -22.58 0.63 -9.85
C SER A 52 -23.05 -0.07 -8.57
N HIS A 53 -22.16 -0.75 -7.86
CA HIS A 53 -22.48 -1.38 -6.57
C HIS A 53 -22.86 -0.37 -5.48
N ASN A 54 -22.24 0.82 -5.49
CA ASN A 54 -22.47 1.87 -4.48
C ASN A 54 -23.55 2.89 -4.90
N GLY A 55 -24.24 2.70 -6.03
CA GLY A 55 -25.29 3.59 -6.52
C GLY A 55 -24.80 4.94 -7.08
N GLY A 56 -23.50 5.06 -7.36
CA GLY A 56 -22.90 6.25 -7.97
C GLY A 56 -22.89 6.16 -9.50
N GLY A 57 -23.26 7.27 -10.17
CA GLY A 57 -23.13 7.39 -11.63
C GLY A 57 -21.67 7.56 -12.05
N ILE A 58 -21.28 6.96 -13.19
CA ILE A 58 -19.91 7.05 -13.74
C ILE A 58 -19.70 8.47 -14.31
N SER A 59 -18.71 9.19 -13.80
CA SER A 59 -18.35 10.51 -14.32
C SER A 59 -17.42 10.37 -15.53
N LYS A 60 -17.43 11.35 -16.44
CA LYS A 60 -16.47 11.40 -17.57
C LYS A 60 -15.01 11.45 -17.11
N THR A 61 -14.76 11.92 -15.89
CA THR A 61 -13.43 11.92 -15.25
C THR A 61 -12.97 10.55 -14.80
N ASP A 62 -13.86 9.56 -14.70
CA ASP A 62 -13.50 8.19 -14.36
C ASP A 62 -13.00 7.40 -15.57
N ILE A 63 -13.33 7.87 -16.79
CA ILE A 63 -13.13 7.21 -18.09
C ILE A 63 -11.77 7.55 -18.74
N LEU A 64 -11.05 8.53 -18.20
CA LEU A 64 -9.73 8.97 -18.66
C LEU A 64 -8.63 8.50 -17.70
#